data_AF-A0A8D0BTX5-F1
#
_entry.id   AF-A0A8D0BTX5-F1
#
_cell.length_a   1.000
_cell.length_b   1.000
_cell.length_c   1.000
_cell.angle_alpha   90.00
_cell.angle_beta   90.00
_cell.angle_gamma   90.00
#
_symmetry.space_group_name_H-M   'P 1'
#
loop_
_entity.id
_entity.type
_entity.pdbx_description
1 polymer ?
#
loop_
_entity_poly.entity_id
_entity_poly.type
_entity_poly.pdbx_seq_one_letter_code
_entity_poly.pdbx_strand_id
1 'polypeptide(L)'
;MASVSRGNAMFESQRILEKQLKICGFRKDKEVTDLYLGEKGLKEVPDLSRFRILTYLWLNNNKIQNLTFLKHNYCLAELYLNNNELRDIAGTLRHMHSLQILLLHNNQVKNLETTVKELQGMQNLQTLNLFNNPLSQERRYRLYVIYHIPSLTLLDRKEITAKERKSALQIYNHEKTLVLQSVGFGKRVDIPLLPKVASIMKPTKVLRLPPGCEFGNHLVKIPYENPEDAVFVRAMKRSLVEFSTVDWAKVPTCVERRLGINPEKRAERLTIKFR
;
A
#
# COMPACT_ATOMS: atom_id res chain seq x y z
N MET A 1 -7.98 10.41 -43.80
CA MET A 1 -9.00 11.18 -43.05
C MET A 1 -8.79 11.18 -41.52
N ALA A 2 -8.41 10.05 -40.90
CA ALA A 2 -8.16 10.01 -39.45
C ALA A 2 -6.94 10.84 -38.97
N SER A 3 -5.89 10.99 -39.78
CA SER A 3 -4.71 11.81 -39.44
C SER A 3 -4.98 13.32 -39.45
N VAL A 4 -5.78 13.80 -40.40
CA VAL A 4 -6.13 15.23 -40.55
C VAL A 4 -7.06 15.70 -39.42
N SER A 5 -8.01 14.86 -39.01
CA SER A 5 -8.90 15.17 -37.87
C SER A 5 -8.18 15.16 -36.52
N ARG A 6 -7.14 14.32 -36.37
CA ARG A 6 -6.29 14.28 -35.18
C ARG A 6 -5.42 15.53 -35.05
N GLY A 7 -4.81 15.97 -36.16
CA GLY A 7 -4.06 17.24 -36.20
C GLY A 7 -4.91 18.43 -35.77
N ASN A 8 -6.13 18.55 -36.32
CA ASN A 8 -7.04 19.65 -35.96
C ASN A 8 -7.46 19.63 -34.48
N ALA A 9 -7.69 18.45 -33.90
CA ALA A 9 -8.04 18.33 -32.49
C ALA A 9 -6.91 18.79 -31.55
N MET A 10 -5.65 18.50 -31.92
CA MET A 10 -4.47 18.92 -31.16
C MET A 10 -4.22 20.44 -31.25
N PHE A 11 -4.44 21.04 -32.42
CA PHE A 11 -4.35 22.49 -32.58
C PHE A 11 -5.43 23.23 -31.79
N GLU A 12 -6.66 22.74 -31.80
CA GLU A 12 -7.74 23.32 -30.99
C GLU A 12 -7.47 23.18 -29.50
N SER A 13 -6.99 22.03 -29.03
CA SER A 13 -6.65 21.84 -27.62
C SER A 13 -5.50 22.74 -27.16
N GLN A 14 -4.50 22.96 -28.01
CA GLN A 14 -3.43 23.92 -27.75
C GLN A 14 -3.94 25.36 -27.72
N ARG A 15 -4.82 25.75 -28.65
CA ARG A 15 -5.43 27.08 -28.66
C ARG A 15 -6.29 27.33 -27.41
N ILE A 16 -7.01 26.32 -26.95
CA ILE A 16 -7.81 26.37 -25.72
C ILE A 16 -6.89 26.52 -24.50
N LEU A 17 -5.80 25.75 -24.44
CA LEU A 17 -4.79 25.89 -23.39
C LEU A 17 -4.22 27.31 -23.35
N GLU A 18 -3.79 27.86 -24.48
CA GLU A 18 -3.23 29.21 -24.54
C GLU A 18 -4.25 30.30 -24.17
N LYS A 19 -5.51 30.14 -24.57
CA LYS A 19 -6.60 31.01 -24.12
C LYS A 19 -6.75 30.95 -22.60
N GLN A 20 -6.72 29.76 -22.02
CA GLN A 20 -6.86 29.60 -20.58
C GLN A 20 -5.68 30.22 -19.83
N LEU A 21 -4.45 30.03 -20.30
CA LEU A 21 -3.27 30.65 -19.71
C LEU A 21 -3.35 32.18 -19.71
N LYS A 22 -3.91 32.76 -20.79
CA LYS A 22 -4.18 34.21 -20.87
C LYS A 22 -5.24 34.65 -19.87
N ILE A 23 -6.32 33.88 -19.71
CA ILE A 23 -7.39 34.18 -18.73
C ILE A 23 -6.86 34.13 -17.30
N CYS A 24 -6.02 33.14 -16.98
CA CYS A 24 -5.41 33.00 -15.66
C CYS A 24 -4.27 34.00 -15.40
N GLY A 25 -3.86 34.81 -16.40
CA GLY A 25 -2.88 35.88 -16.23
C GLY A 25 -1.44 35.40 -15.97
N PHE A 26 -1.12 34.14 -16.27
CA PHE A 26 0.22 33.59 -16.03
C PHE A 26 1.24 34.24 -16.97
N ARG A 27 2.28 34.86 -16.40
CA ARG A 27 3.35 35.51 -17.17
C ARG A 27 4.46 34.53 -17.59
N LYS A 28 4.57 33.39 -16.90
CA LYS A 28 5.56 32.32 -17.14
C LYS A 28 4.95 30.95 -16.90
N ASP A 29 5.23 30.00 -17.79
CA ASP A 29 4.79 28.59 -17.68
C ASP A 29 5.27 27.91 -16.38
N LYS A 30 6.34 28.43 -15.76
CA LYS A 30 6.91 27.90 -14.51
C LYS A 30 6.08 28.24 -13.26
N GLU A 31 5.13 29.15 -13.35
CA GLU A 31 4.33 29.64 -12.21
C GLU A 31 2.90 29.07 -12.21
N VAL A 32 2.55 28.25 -13.21
CA VAL A 32 1.19 27.70 -13.35
C VAL A 32 0.95 26.61 -12.31
N THR A 33 0.14 26.94 -11.31
CA THR A 33 -0.32 26.03 -10.26
C THR A 33 -1.67 25.41 -10.58
N ASP A 34 -2.56 26.19 -11.19
CA ASP A 34 -3.97 25.86 -11.41
C ASP A 34 -4.32 25.91 -12.89
N LEU A 35 -4.90 24.83 -13.41
CA LEU A 35 -5.29 24.77 -14.83
C LEU A 35 -6.70 24.23 -15.03
N TYR A 36 -7.57 25.10 -15.55
CA TYR A 36 -8.98 24.81 -15.81
C TYR A 36 -9.25 24.53 -17.29
N LEU A 37 -9.46 23.27 -17.62
CA LEU A 37 -9.72 22.78 -18.99
C LEU A 37 -11.02 21.97 -19.07
N GLY A 38 -11.95 22.19 -18.14
CA GLY A 38 -13.25 21.52 -18.12
C GLY A 38 -14.20 22.00 -19.22
N GLU A 39 -15.09 21.11 -19.67
CA GLU A 39 -16.20 21.40 -20.61
C GLU A 39 -15.76 21.95 -21.98
N LYS A 40 -14.62 21.46 -22.49
CA LYS A 40 -14.06 21.90 -23.77
C LYS A 40 -14.17 20.85 -24.88
N GLY A 41 -14.77 19.70 -24.60
CA GLY A 41 -14.91 18.60 -25.56
C GLY A 41 -13.58 18.03 -26.05
N LEU A 42 -12.52 18.16 -25.24
CA LEU A 42 -11.16 17.78 -25.60
C LEU A 42 -11.06 16.26 -25.77
N LYS A 43 -10.55 15.82 -26.92
CA LYS A 43 -10.19 14.40 -27.14
C LYS A 43 -8.75 14.11 -26.76
N GLU A 44 -7.87 15.07 -27.02
CA GLU A 44 -6.44 15.01 -26.75
C GLU A 44 -6.03 16.32 -26.07
N VAL A 45 -5.18 16.22 -25.06
CA VAL A 45 -4.61 17.37 -24.34
C VAL A 45 -3.14 17.49 -24.76
N PRO A 46 -2.65 18.70 -25.06
CA PRO A 46 -1.23 18.90 -25.37
C PRO A 46 -0.37 18.54 -24.15
N ASP A 47 0.91 18.26 -24.40
CA ASP A 47 1.83 17.88 -23.33
C ASP A 47 1.96 18.98 -22.27
N LEU A 48 1.65 18.62 -21.02
CA LEU A 48 1.66 19.52 -19.85
C LEU A 48 3.00 19.48 -19.12
N SER A 49 4.02 18.82 -19.68
CA SER A 49 5.36 18.68 -19.11
C SER A 49 6.08 20.01 -18.82
N ARG A 50 5.64 21.11 -19.44
CA ARG A 50 6.15 22.46 -19.16
C ARG A 50 5.73 23.00 -17.78
N PHE A 51 4.61 22.53 -17.23
CA PHE A 51 4.03 23.00 -15.96
C PHE A 51 4.52 22.13 -14.79
N ARG A 52 5.74 22.39 -14.32
CA ARG A 52 6.40 21.55 -13.30
C ARG A 52 5.77 21.64 -11.90
N ILE A 53 5.15 22.77 -11.58
CA ILE A 53 4.54 23.03 -10.27
C ILE A 53 3.00 22.94 -10.29
N LEU A 54 2.44 22.33 -11.34
CA LEU A 54 1.00 22.16 -11.47
C LEU A 54 0.47 21.32 -10.29
N THR A 55 -0.45 21.89 -9.52
CA THR A 55 -1.02 21.31 -8.31
C THR A 55 -2.49 20.93 -8.52
N TYR A 56 -3.25 21.73 -9.26
CA TYR A 56 -4.67 21.50 -9.51
C TYR A 56 -4.96 21.47 -11.01
N LEU A 57 -5.60 20.38 -11.47
CA LEU A 57 -5.94 20.19 -12.87
C LEU A 57 -7.39 19.75 -13.05
N TRP A 58 -8.18 20.61 -13.70
CA TRP A 58 -9.56 20.34 -14.07
C TRP A 58 -9.68 19.96 -15.53
N LEU A 59 -10.05 18.71 -15.79
CA LEU A 59 -10.29 18.14 -17.12
C LEU A 59 -11.66 17.47 -17.21
N ASN A 60 -12.58 17.84 -16.33
CA ASN A 60 -13.94 17.31 -16.27
C ASN A 60 -14.75 17.61 -17.55
N ASN A 61 -15.71 16.74 -17.87
CA ASN A 61 -16.65 16.92 -18.98
C ASN A 61 -15.93 17.09 -20.34
N ASN A 62 -14.97 16.22 -20.63
CA ASN A 62 -14.27 16.16 -21.91
C ASN A 62 -14.46 14.78 -22.55
N LYS A 63 -13.72 14.48 -23.63
CA LYS A 63 -13.75 13.20 -24.35
C LYS A 63 -12.36 12.55 -24.36
N ILE A 64 -11.62 12.72 -23.28
CA ILE A 64 -10.24 12.27 -23.17
C ILE A 64 -10.22 10.75 -23.04
N GLN A 65 -9.39 10.10 -23.85
CA GLN A 65 -9.26 8.64 -23.85
C GLN A 65 -7.97 8.15 -23.20
N ASN A 66 -6.90 8.95 -23.25
CA ASN A 66 -5.57 8.62 -22.74
C ASN A 66 -4.96 9.80 -21.97
N LEU A 67 -4.14 9.52 -20.96
CA LEU A 67 -3.55 10.54 -20.07
C LEU A 67 -2.06 10.84 -20.34
N THR A 68 -1.56 10.56 -21.55
CA THR A 68 -0.12 10.59 -21.87
C THR A 68 0.59 11.93 -21.67
N PHE A 69 -0.15 13.00 -21.45
CA PHE A 69 0.31 14.38 -21.24
C PHE A 69 0.75 14.69 -19.80
N LEU A 70 0.55 13.76 -18.84
CA LEU A 70 0.85 13.98 -17.41
C LEU A 70 2.20 13.43 -16.93
N LYS A 71 3.10 13.02 -17.83
CA LYS A 71 4.33 12.27 -17.49
C LYS A 71 5.29 12.98 -16.52
N HIS A 72 5.30 14.30 -16.50
CA HIS A 72 6.26 15.09 -15.71
C HIS A 72 5.61 15.96 -14.61
N ASN A 73 4.31 15.77 -14.33
CA ASN A 73 3.58 16.57 -13.34
C ASN A 73 3.60 15.88 -11.96
N TYR A 74 4.77 15.83 -11.33
CA TYR A 74 4.97 15.14 -10.04
C TYR A 74 4.33 15.84 -8.83
N CYS A 75 4.06 17.14 -8.95
CA CYS A 75 3.51 17.99 -7.88
C CYS A 75 1.99 18.03 -7.85
N LEU A 76 1.31 17.26 -8.71
CA LEU A 76 -0.13 17.31 -8.80
C LEU A 76 -0.78 16.79 -7.51
N ALA A 77 -1.62 17.60 -6.90
CA ALA A 77 -2.35 17.27 -5.67
C ALA A 77 -3.80 16.86 -5.99
N GLU A 78 -4.44 17.52 -6.96
CA GLU A 78 -5.83 17.25 -7.33
C GLU A 78 -6.00 17.07 -8.83
N LEU A 79 -6.63 15.96 -9.21
CA LEU A 79 -6.91 15.62 -10.60
C LEU A 79 -8.39 15.30 -10.81
N TYR A 80 -9.05 16.16 -11.59
CA TYR A 80 -10.46 16.03 -11.94
C TYR A 80 -10.60 15.53 -13.38
N LEU A 81 -10.91 14.25 -13.53
CA LEU A 81 -11.07 13.57 -14.83
C LEU A 81 -12.47 12.97 -15.01
N ASN A 82 -13.45 13.43 -14.23
CA ASN A 82 -14.81 12.94 -14.30
C ASN A 82 -15.50 13.26 -15.64
N ASN A 83 -16.43 12.40 -16.06
CA ASN A 83 -17.16 12.52 -17.32
C ASN A 83 -16.20 12.63 -18.52
N ASN A 84 -15.38 11.60 -18.70
CA ASN A 84 -14.48 11.43 -19.83
C ASN A 84 -14.67 10.04 -20.47
N GLU A 85 -13.86 9.69 -21.46
CA GLU A 85 -13.92 8.41 -22.17
C GLU A 85 -12.68 7.54 -21.86
N LEU A 86 -12.11 7.67 -20.66
CA LEU A 86 -10.88 6.96 -20.28
C LEU A 86 -11.15 5.45 -20.22
N ARG A 87 -10.35 4.67 -20.95
CA ARG A 87 -10.47 3.20 -20.99
C ARG A 87 -9.47 2.50 -20.08
N ASP A 88 -8.31 3.11 -19.91
CA ASP A 88 -7.23 2.62 -19.06
C ASP A 88 -6.43 3.79 -18.51
N ILE A 89 -5.86 3.60 -17.33
CA ILE A 89 -4.98 4.55 -16.65
C ILE A 89 -3.58 3.97 -16.40
N ALA A 90 -3.33 2.72 -16.81
CA ALA A 90 -2.07 2.04 -16.62
C ALA A 90 -0.86 2.82 -17.19
N GLY A 91 0.24 2.81 -16.45
CA GLY A 91 1.53 3.40 -16.84
C GLY A 91 1.57 4.92 -16.92
N THR A 92 0.55 5.63 -16.43
CA THR A 92 0.42 7.08 -16.59
C THR A 92 0.33 7.86 -15.27
N LEU A 93 -0.02 7.22 -14.15
CA LEU A 93 -0.23 7.90 -12.87
C LEU A 93 0.78 7.50 -11.78
N ARG A 94 1.57 6.45 -12.01
CA ARG A 94 2.48 5.85 -11.02
C ARG A 94 3.48 6.83 -10.40
N HIS A 95 3.86 7.89 -11.11
CA HIS A 95 4.83 8.88 -10.65
C HIS A 95 4.23 10.03 -9.81
N MET A 96 2.90 10.12 -9.68
CA MET A 96 2.22 11.20 -8.96
C MET A 96 2.08 10.90 -7.46
N HIS A 97 3.20 10.89 -6.74
CA HIS A 97 3.25 10.59 -5.31
C HIS A 97 2.55 11.65 -4.43
N SER A 98 2.38 12.87 -4.94
CA SER A 98 1.75 14.00 -4.24
C SER A 98 0.23 14.03 -4.36
N LEU A 99 -0.37 13.15 -5.16
CA LEU A 99 -1.79 13.18 -5.48
C LEU A 99 -2.63 12.81 -4.25
N GLN A 100 -3.57 13.68 -3.89
CA GLN A 100 -4.49 13.54 -2.76
C GLN A 100 -5.91 13.24 -3.21
N ILE A 101 -6.35 13.85 -4.32
CA ILE A 101 -7.71 13.72 -4.84
C ILE A 101 -7.66 13.28 -6.30
N LEU A 102 -8.34 12.17 -6.61
CA LEU A 102 -8.50 11.65 -7.95
C LEU A 102 -9.97 11.33 -8.23
N LEU A 103 -10.60 12.11 -9.12
CA LEU A 103 -11.97 11.87 -9.54
C LEU A 103 -12.00 11.32 -10.97
N LEU A 104 -12.41 10.07 -11.10
CA LEU A 104 -12.49 9.31 -12.35
C LEU A 104 -13.90 8.77 -12.63
N HIS A 105 -14.92 9.28 -11.95
CA HIS A 105 -16.29 8.79 -12.14
C HIS A 105 -16.82 9.08 -13.55
N ASN A 106 -17.76 8.25 -14.02
CA ASN A 106 -18.31 8.30 -15.39
C ASN A 106 -17.19 8.25 -16.45
N ASN A 107 -16.42 7.17 -16.43
CA ASN A 107 -15.42 6.83 -17.44
C ASN A 107 -15.66 5.38 -17.92
N GLN A 108 -14.76 4.86 -18.76
CA GLN A 108 -14.87 3.52 -19.36
C GLN A 108 -13.76 2.58 -18.85
N VAL A 109 -13.26 2.80 -17.62
CA VAL A 109 -12.17 1.99 -17.07
C VAL A 109 -12.68 0.60 -16.69
N LYS A 110 -12.10 -0.44 -17.29
CA LYS A 110 -12.59 -1.82 -17.17
C LYS A 110 -11.81 -2.67 -16.17
N ASN A 111 -10.49 -2.57 -16.19
CA ASN A 111 -9.62 -3.52 -15.49
C ASN A 111 -9.30 -3.00 -14.07
N LEU A 112 -9.83 -3.69 -13.05
CA LEU A 112 -9.58 -3.32 -11.66
C LEU A 112 -8.11 -3.52 -11.25
N GLU A 113 -7.51 -4.67 -11.59
CA GLU A 113 -6.16 -5.00 -11.16
C GLU A 113 -5.11 -4.03 -11.71
N THR A 114 -5.20 -3.68 -13.00
CA THR A 114 -4.25 -2.75 -13.64
C THR A 114 -4.38 -1.35 -13.05
N THR A 115 -5.62 -0.91 -12.85
CA THR A 115 -5.94 0.36 -12.19
C THR A 115 -5.33 0.40 -10.80
N VAL A 116 -5.60 -0.59 -9.95
CA VAL A 116 -5.12 -0.61 -8.56
C VAL A 116 -3.60 -0.72 -8.48
N LYS A 117 -2.94 -1.51 -9.35
CA LYS A 117 -1.47 -1.57 -9.41
C LYS A 117 -0.85 -0.20 -9.73
N GLU A 118 -1.50 0.58 -10.58
CA GLU A 118 -1.05 1.94 -10.88
C GLU A 118 -1.19 2.87 -9.68
N LEU A 119 -2.30 2.76 -8.95
CA LEU A 119 -2.61 3.64 -7.83
C LEU A 119 -1.91 3.24 -6.51
N GLN A 120 -1.47 1.99 -6.37
CA GLN A 120 -0.86 1.45 -5.15
C GLN A 120 0.39 2.23 -4.69
N GLY A 121 1.12 2.85 -5.62
CA GLY A 121 2.31 3.65 -5.31
C GLY A 121 2.02 5.03 -4.70
N MET A 122 0.76 5.47 -4.69
CA MET A 122 0.38 6.81 -4.21
C MET A 122 0.12 6.80 -2.70
N GLN A 123 1.11 7.27 -1.95
CA GLN A 123 1.07 7.28 -0.47
C GLN A 123 0.11 8.34 0.09
N ASN A 124 -0.13 9.43 -0.66
CA ASN A 124 -0.93 10.57 -0.20
C ASN A 124 -2.37 10.56 -0.71
N LEU A 125 -2.78 9.54 -1.49
CA LEU A 125 -4.11 9.51 -2.09
C LEU A 125 -5.18 9.26 -1.01
N GLN A 126 -6.01 10.28 -0.76
CA GLN A 126 -7.06 10.25 0.27
C GLN A 126 -8.45 10.03 -0.34
N THR A 127 -8.74 10.71 -1.45
CA THR A 127 -10.05 10.72 -2.08
C THR A 127 -9.97 10.09 -3.47
N LEU A 128 -10.69 8.99 -3.67
CA LEU A 128 -10.81 8.32 -4.96
C LEU A 128 -12.27 8.12 -5.33
N ASN A 129 -12.63 8.48 -6.56
CA ASN A 129 -13.98 8.22 -7.07
C ASN A 129 -13.89 7.53 -8.44
N LEU A 130 -14.35 6.29 -8.48
CA LEU A 130 -14.38 5.44 -9.68
C LEU A 130 -15.81 5.01 -10.02
N PHE A 131 -16.81 5.61 -9.38
CA PHE A 131 -18.22 5.34 -9.62
C PHE A 131 -18.59 5.44 -11.12
N ASN A 132 -19.55 4.63 -11.58
CA ASN A 132 -19.94 4.56 -12.99
C ASN A 132 -18.76 4.29 -13.94
N ASN A 133 -17.89 3.37 -13.55
CA ASN A 133 -16.95 2.69 -14.45
C ASN A 133 -17.30 1.20 -14.49
N PRO A 134 -17.05 0.50 -15.61
CA PRO A 134 -17.27 -0.96 -15.69
C PRO A 134 -16.58 -1.74 -14.56
N LEU A 135 -15.39 -1.33 -14.12
CA LEU A 135 -14.68 -1.95 -12.98
C LEU A 135 -15.46 -1.90 -11.65
N SER A 136 -16.36 -0.92 -11.47
CA SER A 136 -17.13 -0.77 -10.23
C SER A 136 -18.21 -1.84 -10.07
N GLN A 137 -18.52 -2.57 -11.16
CA GLN A 137 -19.48 -3.68 -11.14
C GLN A 137 -18.85 -4.99 -10.66
N GLU A 138 -17.53 -5.06 -10.52
CA GLU A 138 -16.85 -6.28 -10.09
C GLU A 138 -17.19 -6.67 -8.64
N ARG A 139 -17.33 -7.97 -8.41
CA ARG A 139 -17.59 -8.51 -7.08
C ARG A 139 -16.38 -8.23 -6.18
N ARG A 140 -16.61 -7.58 -5.04
CA ARG A 140 -15.59 -7.15 -4.06
C ARG A 140 -14.71 -5.97 -4.52
N TYR A 141 -15.06 -5.28 -5.61
CA TYR A 141 -14.39 -4.06 -6.07
C TYR A 141 -13.95 -3.15 -4.91
N ARG A 142 -14.92 -2.75 -4.06
CA ARG A 142 -14.68 -1.84 -2.94
C ARG A 142 -13.64 -2.38 -1.94
N LEU A 143 -13.75 -3.64 -1.54
CA LEU A 143 -12.84 -4.25 -0.57
C LEU A 143 -11.43 -4.44 -1.15
N TYR A 144 -11.33 -4.76 -2.44
CA TYR A 144 -10.06 -4.90 -3.15
C TYR A 144 -9.30 -3.58 -3.18
N VAL A 145 -9.98 -2.48 -3.54
CA VAL A 145 -9.39 -1.13 -3.54
C VAL A 145 -8.93 -0.73 -2.13
N ILE A 146 -9.78 -0.94 -1.12
CA ILE A 146 -9.46 -0.62 0.29
C ILE A 146 -8.23 -1.40 0.79
N TYR A 147 -8.06 -2.65 0.37
CA TYR A 147 -6.92 -3.48 0.76
C TYR A 147 -5.61 -2.99 0.14
N HIS A 148 -5.62 -2.74 -1.17
CA HIS A 148 -4.40 -2.38 -1.91
C HIS A 148 -3.98 -0.92 -1.78
N ILE A 149 -4.91 -0.02 -1.46
CA ILE A 149 -4.64 1.41 -1.31
C ILE A 149 -5.01 1.84 0.11
N PRO A 150 -4.14 1.59 1.11
CA PRO A 150 -4.47 1.83 2.51
C PRO A 150 -4.56 3.33 2.86
N SER A 151 -3.98 4.23 2.06
CA SER A 151 -4.00 5.69 2.23
C SER A 151 -5.39 6.32 2.06
N LEU A 152 -6.33 5.63 1.39
CA LEU A 152 -7.66 6.18 1.09
C LEU A 152 -8.53 6.40 2.33
N THR A 153 -9.09 7.59 2.47
CA THR A 153 -10.10 7.91 3.47
C THR A 153 -11.51 7.84 2.89
N LEU A 154 -11.67 8.23 1.62
CA LEU A 154 -12.96 8.34 0.94
C LEU A 154 -12.91 7.63 -0.43
N LEU A 155 -13.84 6.69 -0.62
CA LEU A 155 -14.01 5.93 -1.85
C LEU A 155 -15.45 6.02 -2.35
N ASP A 156 -15.64 6.49 -3.59
CA ASP A 156 -16.94 6.68 -4.25
C ASP A 156 -17.95 7.48 -3.41
N ARG A 157 -17.49 8.61 -2.87
CA ARG A 157 -18.27 9.51 -1.99
C ARG A 157 -18.69 8.89 -0.64
N LYS A 158 -18.11 7.73 -0.28
CA LYS A 158 -18.34 7.06 1.00
C LYS A 158 -17.03 6.94 1.75
N GLU A 159 -17.04 7.34 3.02
CA GLU A 159 -15.91 7.12 3.92
C GLU A 159 -15.63 5.62 4.08
N ILE A 160 -14.36 5.29 4.22
CA ILE A 160 -13.93 3.91 4.44
C ILE A 160 -13.96 3.62 5.93
N THR A 161 -14.77 2.65 6.33
CA THR A 161 -14.91 2.28 7.73
C THR A 161 -13.81 1.30 8.16
N ALA A 162 -13.45 1.33 9.45
CA ALA A 162 -12.50 0.36 10.01
C ALA A 162 -13.00 -1.09 9.89
N LYS A 163 -14.32 -1.31 9.86
CA LYS A 163 -14.92 -2.63 9.64
C LYS A 163 -14.58 -3.16 8.24
N GLU A 164 -14.77 -2.33 7.21
CA GLU A 164 -14.41 -2.69 5.83
C GLU A 164 -12.92 -3.00 5.70
N ARG A 165 -12.05 -2.21 6.34
CA ARG A 165 -10.59 -2.47 6.34
C ARG A 165 -10.25 -3.81 6.97
N LYS A 166 -10.86 -4.16 8.11
CA LYS A 166 -10.68 -5.47 8.76
C LYS A 166 -11.19 -6.61 7.88
N SER A 167 -12.36 -6.46 7.27
CA SER A 167 -12.93 -7.45 6.35
C SER A 167 -12.05 -7.64 5.11
N ALA A 168 -11.55 -6.55 4.52
CA ALA A 168 -10.64 -6.59 3.38
C ALA A 168 -9.33 -7.31 3.75
N LEU A 169 -8.75 -6.99 4.91
CA LEU A 169 -7.56 -7.66 5.43
C LEU A 169 -7.79 -9.17 5.64
N GLN A 170 -8.93 -9.56 6.20
CA GLN A 170 -9.26 -10.97 6.43
C GLN A 170 -9.37 -11.79 5.13
N ILE A 171 -9.86 -11.16 4.06
CA ILE A 171 -10.04 -11.80 2.75
C ILE A 171 -8.72 -11.92 2.00
N TYR A 172 -7.92 -10.85 1.97
CA TYR A 172 -6.74 -10.77 1.11
C TYR A 172 -5.41 -11.06 1.83
N ASN A 173 -5.38 -11.04 3.17
CA ASN A 173 -4.20 -11.35 3.97
C ASN A 173 -4.56 -12.13 5.25
N HIS A 174 -4.78 -13.44 5.08
CA HIS A 174 -5.17 -14.31 6.18
C HIS A 174 -4.06 -14.44 7.23
N GLU A 175 -2.79 -14.49 6.82
CA GLU A 175 -1.65 -14.59 7.76
C GLU A 175 -1.54 -13.36 8.67
N LYS A 176 -1.58 -12.15 8.10
CA LYS A 176 -1.56 -10.91 8.89
C LYS A 176 -2.77 -10.83 9.82
N THR A 177 -3.92 -11.32 9.37
CA THR A 177 -5.13 -11.39 10.20
C THR A 177 -4.95 -12.34 11.40
N LEU A 178 -4.42 -13.54 11.18
CA LEU A 178 -4.15 -14.52 12.23
C LEU A 178 -3.16 -13.98 13.26
N VAL A 179 -2.10 -13.32 12.79
CA VAL A 179 -1.12 -12.68 13.68
C VAL A 179 -1.79 -11.61 14.53
N LEU A 180 -2.55 -10.69 13.93
CA LEU A 180 -3.24 -9.63 14.68
C LEU A 180 -4.21 -10.18 15.72
N GLN A 181 -4.91 -11.28 15.41
CA GLN A 181 -5.78 -11.96 16.38
C GLN A 181 -4.99 -12.61 17.52
N SER A 182 -3.79 -13.14 17.24
CA SER A 182 -2.92 -13.78 18.23
C SER A 182 -2.15 -12.79 19.13
N VAL A 183 -1.98 -11.53 18.69
CA VAL A 183 -1.19 -10.49 19.36
C VAL A 183 -2.03 -9.65 20.34
N GLY A 184 -3.35 -9.87 20.41
CA GLY A 184 -4.21 -9.23 21.41
C GLY A 184 -3.72 -9.50 22.84
N PHE A 185 -3.28 -8.43 23.53
CA PHE A 185 -2.74 -8.45 24.90
C PHE A 185 -3.48 -9.44 25.81
N GLY A 186 -2.76 -10.43 26.35
CA GLY A 186 -3.22 -11.26 27.45
C GLY A 186 -4.17 -12.42 27.12
N LYS A 187 -4.56 -12.64 25.85
CA LYS A 187 -5.35 -13.83 25.47
C LYS A 187 -4.63 -14.64 24.40
N ARG A 188 -4.09 -15.80 24.80
CA ARG A 188 -3.70 -16.84 23.84
C ARG A 188 -5.00 -17.33 23.19
N VAL A 189 -5.25 -16.92 21.96
CA VAL A 189 -6.33 -17.51 21.16
C VAL A 189 -5.75 -18.79 20.57
N ASP A 190 -6.23 -19.94 21.03
CA ASP A 190 -5.89 -21.24 20.45
C ASP A 190 -6.62 -21.34 19.10
N ILE A 191 -5.93 -20.95 18.03
CA ILE A 191 -6.42 -21.11 16.67
C ILE A 191 -6.00 -22.51 16.21
N PRO A 192 -6.94 -23.40 15.81
CA PRO A 192 -6.58 -24.64 15.14
C PRO A 192 -5.86 -24.29 13.84
N LEU A 193 -4.58 -24.63 13.74
CA LEU A 193 -3.86 -24.58 12.47
C LEU A 193 -4.64 -25.46 11.49
N LEU A 194 -5.18 -24.85 10.42
CA LEU A 194 -5.80 -25.59 9.31
C LEU A 194 -4.89 -26.76 8.88
N PRO A 195 -5.44 -27.93 8.50
CA PRO A 195 -4.63 -29.08 8.17
C PRO A 195 -3.78 -28.75 6.95
N LYS A 196 -2.45 -28.84 7.11
CA LYS A 196 -1.51 -28.84 5.99
C LYS A 196 -1.95 -29.94 5.02
N VAL A 197 -2.38 -29.55 3.83
CA VAL A 197 -2.46 -30.48 2.70
C VAL A 197 -1.04 -30.99 2.47
N ALA A 198 -0.85 -32.30 2.62
CA ALA A 198 0.43 -32.97 2.48
C ALA A 198 0.92 -32.84 1.02
N SER A 199 1.70 -31.80 0.73
CA SER A 199 2.50 -31.74 -0.49
C SER A 199 3.74 -32.61 -0.29
N ILE A 200 3.81 -33.67 -1.08
CA ILE A 200 4.90 -34.64 -1.17
C ILE A 200 6.27 -33.94 -1.16
N MET A 201 7.04 -34.18 -0.09
CA MET A 201 8.43 -33.72 0.03
C MET A 201 9.29 -34.43 -1.01
N LYS A 202 9.87 -33.69 -1.96
CA LYS A 202 11.10 -34.12 -2.65
C LYS A 202 12.29 -33.77 -1.74
N PRO A 203 13.28 -34.67 -1.56
CA PRO A 203 14.38 -34.43 -0.64
C PRO A 203 15.26 -33.30 -1.16
N THR A 204 15.35 -32.21 -0.39
CA THR A 204 16.22 -31.07 -0.70
C THR A 204 17.66 -31.43 -0.31
N LYS A 205 18.58 -31.27 -1.26
CA LYS A 205 20.03 -31.42 -1.06
C LYS A 205 20.49 -30.61 0.15
N VAL A 206 21.21 -31.27 1.06
CA VAL A 206 21.92 -30.65 2.18
C VAL A 206 23.06 -29.80 1.61
N LEU A 207 22.88 -28.48 1.56
CA LEU A 207 23.98 -27.53 1.35
C LEU A 207 24.79 -27.47 2.65
N ARG A 208 25.99 -28.07 2.64
CA ARG A 208 26.99 -27.87 3.69
C ARG A 208 27.65 -26.50 3.50
N LEU A 209 27.69 -25.68 4.55
CA LEU A 209 28.48 -24.44 4.56
C LEU A 209 29.99 -24.75 4.60
N PRO A 210 30.85 -23.89 4.02
CA PRO A 210 32.30 -24.02 4.13
C PRO A 210 32.79 -23.71 5.56
N PRO A 211 33.96 -24.23 5.98
CA PRO A 211 34.52 -23.93 7.29
C PRO A 211 35.07 -22.50 7.32
N GLY A 212 34.52 -21.65 8.20
CA GLY A 212 34.97 -20.27 8.39
C GLY A 212 33.88 -19.22 8.67
N CYS A 213 32.58 -19.58 8.61
CA CYS A 213 31.52 -18.64 8.96
C CYS A 213 31.31 -18.59 10.48
N GLU A 214 32.02 -17.69 11.15
CA GLU A 214 31.73 -17.30 12.52
C GLU A 214 30.42 -16.49 12.60
N PHE A 215 29.63 -16.77 13.63
CA PHE A 215 28.37 -16.09 13.92
C PHE A 215 28.66 -14.62 14.30
N GLY A 216 28.50 -13.73 13.33
CA GLY A 216 28.62 -12.28 13.51
C GLY A 216 27.32 -11.62 13.98
N ASN A 217 27.45 -10.79 15.00
CA ASN A 217 26.38 -10.05 15.66
C ASN A 217 25.61 -9.08 14.73
N HIS A 218 24.29 -9.01 14.94
CA HIS A 218 23.37 -7.86 14.80
C HIS A 218 23.66 -6.67 13.85
N LEU A 219 24.17 -6.86 12.63
CA LEU A 219 24.30 -5.75 11.68
C LEU A 219 23.91 -6.12 10.24
N VAL A 220 22.66 -6.56 10.04
CA VAL A 220 21.96 -6.31 8.78
C VAL A 220 20.52 -5.91 9.10
N LYS A 221 20.33 -4.65 9.52
CA LYS A 221 19.00 -4.03 9.47
C LYS A 221 18.76 -3.66 8.01
N ILE A 222 18.09 -4.54 7.27
CA ILE A 222 17.37 -4.11 6.07
C ILE A 222 16.36 -3.07 6.59
N PRO A 223 16.38 -1.81 6.15
CA PRO A 223 15.39 -0.83 6.57
C PRO A 223 14.02 -1.35 6.15
N TYR A 224 13.12 -1.56 7.11
CA TYR A 224 11.73 -1.83 6.78
C TYR A 224 11.12 -0.51 6.30
N GLU A 225 10.52 -0.50 5.10
CA GLU A 225 9.84 0.68 4.56
C GLU A 225 8.65 1.11 5.46
N ASN A 226 8.09 0.17 6.23
CA ASN A 226 7.01 0.41 7.17
C ASN A 226 7.34 -0.19 8.56
N PRO A 227 7.23 0.57 9.67
CA PRO A 227 7.49 0.07 11.03
C PRO A 227 6.57 -1.10 11.43
N GLU A 228 5.39 -1.24 10.83
CA GLU A 228 4.48 -2.35 11.11
C GLU A 228 5.00 -3.70 10.58
N ASP A 229 5.75 -3.71 9.49
CA ASP A 229 6.31 -4.93 8.90
C ASP A 229 7.48 -5.47 9.73
N ALA A 230 8.22 -4.59 10.41
CA ALA A 230 9.23 -4.97 11.38
C ALA A 230 8.62 -5.71 12.57
N VAL A 231 7.45 -5.25 13.05
CA VAL A 231 6.69 -5.89 14.14
C VAL A 231 6.17 -7.26 13.68
N PHE A 232 5.65 -7.36 12.45
CA PHE A 232 5.19 -8.62 11.87
C PHE A 232 6.32 -9.66 11.78
N VAL A 233 7.49 -9.30 11.22
CA VAL A 233 8.64 -10.20 11.09
C VAL A 233 9.18 -10.60 12.47
N ARG A 234 9.18 -9.70 13.45
CA ARG A 234 9.62 -9.99 14.83
C ARG A 234 8.64 -10.91 15.57
N ALA A 235 7.34 -10.77 15.31
CA ALA A 235 6.32 -11.67 15.84
C ALA A 235 6.37 -13.07 15.20
N MET A 236 6.77 -13.15 13.92
CA MET A 236 6.89 -14.41 13.17
C MET A 236 8.18 -15.17 13.50
N LYS A 237 9.29 -14.45 13.74
CA LYS A 237 10.54 -14.99 14.31
C LYS A 237 10.39 -15.17 15.82
N ARG A 238 9.52 -16.09 16.23
CA ARG A 238 9.40 -16.50 17.63
C ARG A 238 10.75 -17.08 18.08
N SER A 239 11.43 -16.42 19.03
CA SER A 239 12.44 -17.11 19.82
C SER A 239 11.68 -18.21 20.57
N LEU A 240 12.04 -19.47 20.33
CA LEU A 240 11.44 -20.63 20.97
C LEU A 240 11.78 -20.56 22.47
N VAL A 241 10.82 -20.12 23.28
CA VAL A 241 10.97 -20.10 24.73
C VAL A 241 10.74 -21.52 25.25
N GLU A 242 11.83 -22.21 25.56
CA GLU A 242 11.78 -23.41 26.40
C GLU A 242 11.56 -22.98 27.85
N PHE A 243 10.50 -23.46 28.49
CA PHE A 243 10.27 -23.27 29.91
C PHE A 243 10.82 -24.48 30.65
N SER A 244 11.66 -24.24 31.66
CA SER A 244 12.01 -25.25 32.66
C SER A 244 11.33 -24.90 33.98
N THR A 245 10.80 -25.93 34.65
CA THR A 245 10.11 -25.80 35.93
C THR A 245 11.10 -26.01 37.08
N VAL A 246 11.06 -25.11 38.06
CA VAL A 246 11.85 -25.24 39.30
C VAL A 246 10.93 -25.76 40.40
N ASP A 247 11.38 -26.82 41.06
CA ASP A 247 10.71 -27.41 42.19
C ASP A 247 11.07 -26.63 43.47
N TRP A 248 10.21 -25.69 43.85
CA TRP A 248 10.44 -24.77 44.97
C TRP A 248 10.59 -25.45 46.33
N ALA A 249 10.13 -26.71 46.46
CA ALA A 249 10.31 -27.51 47.66
C ALA A 249 11.79 -27.85 47.95
N LYS A 250 12.68 -27.74 46.95
CA LYS A 250 14.12 -28.00 47.08
C LYS A 250 14.94 -26.74 47.34
N VAL A 251 14.31 -25.55 47.37
CA VAL A 251 14.98 -24.27 47.55
C VAL A 251 14.89 -23.87 49.03
N PRO A 252 16.01 -23.82 49.77
CA PRO A 252 15.97 -23.53 51.21
C PRO A 252 15.52 -22.10 51.50
N THR A 253 14.62 -21.99 52.47
CA THR A 253 14.05 -20.73 52.95
C THR A 253 15.12 -19.88 53.67
N CYS A 254 14.83 -18.59 53.83
CA CYS A 254 15.76 -17.63 54.46
C CYS A 254 16.05 -17.93 55.94
N VAL A 255 15.22 -18.74 56.59
CA VAL A 255 15.40 -19.18 57.99
C VAL A 255 16.32 -20.40 58.03
N GLU A 256 16.10 -21.38 57.15
CA GLU A 256 16.93 -22.58 57.02
C GLU A 256 18.38 -22.25 56.63
N ARG A 257 18.57 -21.26 55.75
CA ARG A 257 19.90 -20.74 55.39
C ARG A 257 20.65 -20.08 56.56
N ARG A 258 19.94 -19.50 57.52
CA ARG A 258 20.55 -18.88 58.72
C ARG A 258 20.95 -19.89 59.79
N LEU A 259 20.30 -21.05 59.81
CA LEU A 259 20.58 -22.13 60.77
C LEU A 259 21.65 -23.12 60.30
N GLY A 260 22.23 -22.93 59.10
CA GLY A 260 23.31 -23.77 58.58
C GLY A 260 22.89 -25.20 58.20
N ILE A 261 21.59 -25.47 58.06
CA ILE A 261 21.09 -26.77 57.63
C ILE A 261 21.29 -26.88 56.12
N ASN A 262 22.31 -27.65 55.71
CA ASN A 262 22.61 -27.91 54.30
C ASN A 262 21.80 -29.11 53.81
N PRO A 263 20.85 -28.95 52.87
CA PRO A 263 20.35 -30.10 52.12
C PRO A 263 21.47 -30.57 51.16
N GLU A 264 21.79 -31.87 51.18
CA GLU A 264 22.92 -32.51 50.48
C GLU A 264 22.93 -32.38 48.94
N LYS A 265 22.01 -31.64 48.32
CA LYS A 265 21.97 -31.47 46.87
C LYS A 265 22.14 -30.02 46.46
N ARG A 266 23.22 -29.78 45.69
CA ARG A 266 23.46 -28.53 44.96
C ARG A 266 22.21 -28.16 44.17
N ALA A 267 21.65 -26.97 44.41
CA ALA A 267 20.60 -26.42 43.58
C ALA A 267 21.09 -26.33 42.13
N GLU A 268 20.38 -26.95 41.20
CA GLU A 268 20.71 -26.92 39.78
C GLU A 268 20.66 -25.47 39.28
N ARG A 269 21.77 -25.02 38.69
CA ARG A 269 21.94 -23.64 38.25
C ARG A 269 21.11 -23.41 36.98
N LEU A 270 20.15 -22.48 37.08
CA LEU A 270 19.33 -22.03 35.96
C LEU A 270 20.21 -21.52 34.82
N THR A 271 20.08 -22.14 33.64
CA THR A 271 20.76 -21.68 32.43
C THR A 271 19.70 -21.32 31.40
N ILE A 272 19.49 -20.02 31.18
CA ILE A 272 18.60 -19.51 30.14
C ILE A 272 19.42 -19.42 28.86
N LYS A 273 19.10 -20.23 27.84
CA LYS A 273 19.68 -20.12 26.51
C LYS A 273 18.68 -19.43 25.59
N PHE A 274 19.05 -18.26 25.10
CA PHE A 274 18.35 -17.62 24.00
C PHE A 274 18.95 -18.12 22.68
N ARG A 275 18.10 -18.58 21.75
CA ARG A 275 18.46 -18.80 20.33
C ARG A 275 17.75 -17.77 19.46
#